data_AF-A0A954GQK0-F1
#
_entry.id   AF-A0A954GQK0-F1
#
_cell.length_a   1.000
_cell.length_b   1.000
_cell.length_c   1.000
_cell.angle_alpha   90.00
_cell.angle_beta   90.00
_cell.angle_gamma   90.00
#
_symmetry.space_group_name_H-M   'P 1'
#
loop_
_entity.id
_entity.type
_entity.pdbx_description
1 polymer ?
#
loop_
_entity_poly.entity_id
_entity_poly.type
_entity_poly.pdbx_seq_one_letter_code
_entity_poly.pdbx_strand_id
1 'polypeptide(L)' 'VRYDKAPLAEVAEKDRKFPSEWITPCGTDVTDEFVKYARPLIGDNWVSVPMIDGRLRLAKLKPIFADQKLDKYVPQADRG' A
#
# COMPACT_ATOMS: atom_id res chain seq x y z
N VAL A 1 -0.31 2.10 -18.69
CA VAL A 1 0.24 1.49 -17.44
C VAL A 1 0.98 0.23 -17.82
N ARG A 2 2.23 0.06 -17.37
CA ARG A 2 3.03 -1.16 -17.60
C ARG A 2 3.21 -1.86 -16.26
N TYR A 3 2.86 -3.14 -16.19
CA TYR A 3 3.12 -3.99 -15.04
C TYR A 3 4.35 -4.84 -15.30
N ASP A 4 5.16 -5.06 -14.26
CA ASP A 4 6.37 -5.88 -14.33
C ASP A 4 6.57 -6.68 -13.03
N LYS A 5 7.50 -7.63 -13.04
CA LYS A 5 7.80 -8.51 -11.90
C LYS A 5 9.17 -8.19 -11.31
N ALA A 6 9.31 -8.40 -10.00
CA ALA A 6 10.59 -8.37 -9.29
C ALA A 6 10.79 -9.70 -8.54
N PRO A 7 11.99 -10.33 -8.58
CA PRO A 7 12.28 -11.52 -7.80
C PRO A 7 12.16 -11.29 -6.29
N LEU A 8 11.59 -12.25 -5.54
CA LEU A 8 11.40 -12.12 -4.09
C LEU A 8 12.72 -11.86 -3.35
N ALA A 9 13.79 -12.56 -3.71
CA ALA A 9 15.10 -12.39 -3.08
C ALA A 9 15.71 -10.98 -3.29
N GLU A 10 15.28 -10.26 -4.33
CA GLU A 10 15.76 -8.90 -4.59
C GLU A 10 15.03 -7.83 -3.79
N VAL A 11 13.83 -8.14 -3.27
CA VAL A 11 12.97 -7.21 -2.51
C VAL A 11 12.85 -7.57 -1.03
N ALA A 12 13.06 -8.84 -0.67
CA ALA A 12 13.04 -9.29 0.71
C ALA A 12 14.10 -8.55 1.54
N GLU A 13 13.75 -8.16 2.77
CA GLU A 13 14.60 -7.41 3.71
C GLU A 13 15.08 -6.02 3.24
N LYS A 14 14.64 -5.54 2.06
CA LYS A 14 15.02 -4.22 1.56
C LYS A 14 13.95 -3.19 1.85
N ASP A 15 14.38 -2.00 2.24
CA ASP A 15 13.54 -0.82 2.38
C ASP A 15 13.77 0.16 1.22
N ARG A 16 12.80 1.07 1.05
CA ARG A 16 12.97 2.21 0.15
C ARG A 16 13.14 3.45 1.01
N LYS A 17 14.37 3.96 1.06
CA LYS A 17 14.70 5.16 1.82
C LYS A 17 14.17 6.41 1.14
N PHE A 18 13.87 7.42 1.96
CA PHE A 18 13.61 8.77 1.46
C PHE A 18 14.96 9.41 1.09
N PRO A 19 15.22 9.74 -0.19
CA PRO A 19 16.46 10.38 -0.61
C PRO A 19 16.69 11.70 0.14
N SER A 20 17.92 11.96 0.58
CA SER A 20 18.22 13.16 1.35
C SER A 20 18.13 14.44 0.50
N GLU A 21 18.40 14.33 -0.80
CA GLU A 21 18.24 15.41 -1.79
C GLU A 21 16.78 15.84 -1.99
N TRP A 22 15.82 15.04 -1.52
CA TRP A 22 14.40 15.40 -1.52
C TRP A 22 14.00 16.30 -0.35
N ILE A 23 14.89 16.50 0.63
CA ILE A 23 14.65 17.35 1.81
C ILE A 23 15.38 18.68 1.59
N THR A 24 14.72 19.80 1.91
CA THR A 24 15.36 21.13 1.83
C THR A 24 16.54 21.23 2.80
N PRO A 25 17.53 22.11 2.53
CA PRO A 25 18.71 22.23 3.39
C PRO A 25 18.40 22.59 4.86
N CYS A 26 17.30 23.30 5.12
CA CYS A 26 16.85 23.61 6.48
C CYS A 26 16.08 22.47 7.16
N GLY A 27 15.77 21.38 6.44
CA GLY A 27 15.15 20.17 6.98
C GLY A 27 13.65 20.27 7.24
N THR A 28 12.98 21.35 6.82
CA THR A 28 11.58 21.63 7.16
C THR A 28 10.61 21.43 6.01
N ASP A 29 11.11 21.15 4.80
CA ASP A 29 10.29 21.00 3.60
C ASP A 29 10.97 20.06 2.59
N VAL A 30 10.33 19.86 1.44
CA VAL A 30 10.81 19.03 0.33
C VAL A 30 11.31 19.87 -0.85
N THR A 31 12.19 19.29 -1.66
CA THR A 31 12.71 19.94 -2.87
C THR A 31 11.80 19.72 -4.09
N ASP A 32 12.02 20.49 -5.16
CA ASP A 32 11.28 20.34 -6.43
C ASP A 32 11.42 18.94 -7.05
N GLU A 33 12.54 18.25 -6.80
CA GLU A 33 12.75 16.87 -7.25
C GLU A 33 11.76 15.90 -6.62
N PHE A 34 11.44 16.09 -5.34
CA PHE A 34 10.38 15.32 -4.71
C PHE A 34 9.01 15.66 -5.29
N VAL A 35 8.72 16.94 -5.50
CA VAL A 35 7.42 17.37 -6.07
C VAL A 35 7.22 16.75 -7.46
N LYS A 36 8.26 16.75 -8.30
CA LYS A 36 8.25 16.10 -9.62
C LYS A 36 8.01 14.60 -9.53
N TYR A 37 8.59 13.93 -8.53
CA TYR A 37 8.35 12.52 -8.27
C TYR A 37 6.92 12.23 -7.78
N ALA A 38 6.41 13.03 -6.83
CA ALA A 38 5.14 12.78 -6.15
C ALA A 38 3.91 13.17 -6.97
N ARG A 39 3.99 14.26 -7.76
CA ARG A 39 2.86 14.79 -8.54
C ARG A 39 2.14 13.75 -9.42
N PRO A 40 2.82 12.94 -10.26
CA PRO A 40 2.13 11.94 -11.07
C PRO A 40 1.51 10.81 -10.24
N LEU A 41 1.94 10.60 -8.98
CA LEU A 41 1.41 9.55 -8.10
C LEU A 41 0.12 9.99 -7.39
N ILE A 42 0.05 11.27 -6.99
CA ILE A 42 -1.12 11.84 -6.31
C ILE A 42 -2.22 12.20 -7.34
N GLY A 43 -1.81 12.54 -8.57
CA GLY A 43 -2.70 12.97 -9.63
C GLY A 43 -3.16 14.43 -9.47
N ASP A 44 -3.90 14.94 -10.45
CA ASP A 44 -4.31 16.34 -10.50
C ASP A 44 -5.75 16.60 -10.04
N ASN A 45 -6.56 15.54 -9.87
CA ASN A 45 -8.01 15.67 -9.62
C ASN A 45 -8.49 14.73 -8.52
N TRP A 46 -9.58 15.14 -7.87
CA TRP A 46 -10.31 14.31 -6.93
C TRP A 46 -10.94 13.09 -7.62
N VAL A 47 -10.89 11.94 -6.95
CA VAL A 47 -11.56 10.73 -7.42
C VAL A 47 -13.09 10.88 -7.31
N SER A 48 -13.81 10.48 -8.36
CA SER A 48 -15.27 10.43 -8.32
C SER A 48 -15.70 9.16 -7.59
N VAL A 49 -16.29 9.32 -6.40
CA VAL A 49 -16.80 8.20 -5.58
C VAL A 49 -18.32 8.26 -5.54
N PRO A 50 -19.04 7.18 -5.91
CA PRO A 50 -20.50 7.16 -5.83
C PRO A 50 -20.97 7.35 -4.38
N MET A 51 -22.03 8.14 -4.22
CA MET A 51 -22.65 8.45 -2.94
C MET A 51 -24.05 7.86 -2.86
N ILE A 52 -24.44 7.34 -1.70
CA ILE A 52 -25.81 6.89 -1.39
C ILE A 52 -26.19 7.49 -0.04
N ASP A 53 -27.31 8.21 0.01
CA ASP A 53 -27.83 8.86 1.23
C ASP A 53 -26.78 9.75 1.94
N GLY A 54 -26.00 10.51 1.14
CA GLY A 54 -24.94 11.39 1.64
C GLY A 54 -23.68 10.67 2.15
N ARG A 55 -23.54 9.36 1.91
CA ARG A 55 -22.38 8.56 2.34
C ARG A 55 -21.67 7.94 1.15
N LEU A 56 -20.34 7.77 1.26
CA LEU A 56 -19.56 7.04 0.25
C LEU A 56 -20.09 5.61 0.12
N ARG A 57 -20.40 5.20 -1.11
CA ARG A 57 -20.81 3.82 -1.40
C ARG A 57 -19.58 2.91 -1.44
N LEU A 58 -19.12 2.54 -0.25
CA LEU A 58 -18.09 1.52 -0.07
C LEU A 58 -18.62 0.12 -0.40
N ALA A 59 -17.71 -0.79 -0.77
CA ALA A 59 -18.05 -2.19 -1.01
C ALA A 59 -18.51 -2.88 0.29
N LYS A 60 -19.60 -3.64 0.23
CA LYS A 60 -20.11 -4.45 1.35
C LYS A 60 -19.86 -5.92 1.06
N LEU A 61 -18.69 -6.42 1.44
CA LEU A 61 -18.32 -7.82 1.23
C LEU A 61 -19.05 -8.72 2.23
N LYS A 62 -19.63 -9.82 1.74
CA LYS A 62 -20.23 -10.84 2.62
C LYS A 62 -19.10 -11.74 3.16
N PRO A 63 -19.12 -12.13 4.46
CA PRO A 63 -18.11 -13.01 5.04
C PRO A 63 -18.39 -14.48 4.67
N ILE A 64 -18.27 -14.80 3.39
CA ILE A 64 -18.43 -16.17 2.88
C ILE A 64 -17.06 -16.82 2.89
N PHE A 65 -16.86 -17.78 3.81
CA PHE A 65 -15.62 -18.53 3.94
C PHE A 65 -15.73 -19.88 3.24
N ALA A 66 -14.59 -20.43 2.79
CA ALA A 66 -14.54 -21.80 2.32
C ALA A 66 -14.64 -22.78 3.50
N ASP A 67 -15.18 -23.97 3.26
CA ASP A 67 -15.24 -25.03 4.27
C ASP A 67 -13.83 -25.46 4.70
N GLN A 68 -13.66 -25.68 6.00
CA GLN A 68 -12.40 -26.17 6.57
C GLN A 68 -12.17 -27.63 6.14
N LYS A 69 -11.00 -27.91 5.57
CA LYS A 69 -10.62 -29.26 5.09
C LYS A 69 -9.63 -30.00 5.98
N LEU A 70 -8.89 -29.28 6.81
CA LEU A 70 -7.83 -29.82 7.67
C LEU A 70 -8.16 -29.55 9.13
N ASP A 71 -7.51 -30.26 10.04
CA ASP A 71 -7.64 -29.98 11.47
C ASP A 71 -7.16 -28.58 11.84
N LYS A 72 -7.61 -28.12 13.01
CA LYS A 72 -7.21 -26.81 13.53
C LYS A 72 -5.70 -26.77 13.71
N TYR A 73 -5.07 -25.72 13.17
CA TYR A 73 -3.64 -25.50 13.35
C TYR A 73 -3.31 -25.30 14.84
N VAL A 74 -2.32 -26.06 15.32
CA VAL A 74 -1.66 -25.85 16.62
C VAL A 74 -0.33 -25.13 16.37
N PRO A 75 -0.07 -23.94 16.96
CA PRO A 75 1.20 -23.24 16.83
C PRO A 75 2.39 -24.11 17.23
N GLN A 76 3.52 -23.95 16.54
CA GLN A 76 4.71 -24.77 16.81
C GLN A 76 5.20 -24.66 18.26
N ALA A 77 5.04 -23.50 18.90
CA ALA A 77 5.43 -23.28 20.31
C ALA A 77 4.57 -24.06 21.32
N ASP A 78 3.36 -24.49 20.93
CA ASP A 78 2.40 -25.19 21.79
C ASP A 78 2.38 -26.70 21.53
N ARG A 79 3.20 -27.17 20.57
CA ARG A 79 3.49 -28.58 20.35
C ARG A 79 4.68 -28.90 21.25
N GLY A 80 4.46 -29.55 22.39
CA GLY A 80 5.49 -29.77 23.42
C GLY A 80 6.80 -30.38 22.95
#